data_AF-A0A1Q3Z0I4-F1
#
_entry.id   AF-A0A1Q3Z0I4-F1
#
_cell.length_a   1.000
_cell.length_b   1.000
_cell.length_c   1.000
_cell.angle_alpha   90.00
_cell.angle_beta   90.00
_cell.angle_gamma   90.00
#
_symmetry.space_group_name_H-M   'P 1'
#
loop_
_entity.id
_entity.type
_entity.pdbx_description
1 polymer ?
#
loop_
_entity_poly.entity_id
_entity_poly.type
_entity_poly.pdbx_seq_one_letter_code
_entity_poly.pdbx_strand_id
1 'polypeptide(L)'
;MTDQSLNSVAAEDQRPSQLPWSRRAATASLALAVLIAAGDLLFFRHEPGISLAVFFLALTAAVAALHRQALRRPRAVVLLGVAVLAALPFAEFENLLWVPFALGAVSLLALELGGHLGRFEDWLGPVLRFALLSPVRGLTDGAAVLGAAGRQRLGGRLARLALVWIVPVACAAVFAFLFVAANPVLEDVLHAVRLAALLDWLDPLRVFIWCVVAAAAWPVLLPRLLPWRLGGAWQGPLQPQPESLVFGTAAIRNSLLVFNALFAVQTAMDLLFLWGGVRLPDGLSYADYAHRGAYPLIATAILAGAFVLLAMRRGGPGEKSPLIRTLVYLWVAQNVWLVVSSLLRLDLYVEAYGLTEMRIAAGVWMGLVAVGLVLIVGKIAAGRSNRWLVMANLAVLMLALWGVAFIDVPALIARFNVEHSREVAGSGPAVDTYYLAGQGAGAIPAFDQFLRTAKFAAPETLASAAKMRTMLADRLRQRDAEAPPVWQSWTWRDTRVRAYLATQPFAPDAAAAKN
;
A
#
# COMPACT_ATOMS: atom_id res chain seq x y z
N MET A 1 61.62 25.01 -16.47
CA MET A 1 61.54 23.75 -15.70
C MET A 1 60.47 23.95 -14.63
N THR A 2 59.20 24.00 -15.03
CA THR A 2 58.22 22.88 -15.09
C THR A 2 57.58 22.59 -13.73
N ASP A 3 56.48 23.31 -13.49
CA ASP A 3 55.33 22.92 -12.69
C ASP A 3 54.92 21.47 -12.99
N GLN A 4 55.10 20.56 -12.03
CA GLN A 4 54.72 19.16 -12.22
C GLN A 4 54.26 18.45 -10.93
N SER A 5 53.64 19.15 -9.98
CA SER A 5 53.21 18.54 -8.71
C SER A 5 51.72 18.66 -8.35
N LEU A 6 50.87 19.26 -9.18
CA LEU A 6 49.45 19.45 -8.84
C LEU A 6 48.44 18.57 -9.60
N ASN A 7 48.88 17.71 -10.53
CA ASN A 7 47.96 16.93 -11.37
C ASN A 7 47.81 15.44 -11.00
N SER A 8 48.44 14.94 -9.94
CA SER A 8 48.41 13.50 -9.63
C SER A 8 47.33 13.06 -8.62
N VAL A 9 46.58 13.99 -8.00
CA VAL A 9 45.58 13.65 -6.95
C VAL A 9 44.13 13.66 -7.45
N ALA A 10 43.87 14.14 -8.68
CA ALA A 10 42.50 14.27 -9.21
C ALA A 10 42.05 13.12 -10.13
N ALA A 11 42.89 12.10 -10.36
CA ALA A 11 42.64 11.08 -11.40
C ALA A 11 42.11 9.73 -10.88
N GLU A 12 41.92 9.53 -9.56
CA GLU A 12 41.71 8.18 -9.03
C GLU A 12 40.26 7.78 -8.69
N ASP A 13 39.25 8.65 -8.88
CA ASP A 13 37.87 8.33 -8.48
C ASP A 13 36.79 8.45 -9.58
N GLN A 14 37.20 8.34 -10.86
CA GLN A 14 36.26 8.18 -11.97
C GLN A 14 36.42 6.81 -12.62
N ARG A 15 36.09 5.73 -11.90
CA ARG A 15 35.72 4.48 -12.58
C ARG A 15 34.33 4.68 -13.18
N PRO A 16 34.17 4.75 -14.52
CA PRO A 16 32.83 4.73 -15.11
C PRO A 16 32.10 3.50 -14.60
N SER A 17 30.90 3.73 -14.07
CA SER A 17 30.00 2.75 -13.49
C SER A 17 29.92 1.50 -14.37
N GLN A 18 30.46 0.39 -13.88
CA GLN A 18 30.43 -0.88 -14.60
C GLN A 18 28.98 -1.31 -14.82
N LEU A 19 28.56 -1.32 -16.08
CA LEU A 19 28.05 -2.50 -16.77
C LEU A 19 27.93 -2.20 -18.27
N PRO A 20 28.35 -3.15 -19.13
CA PRO A 20 27.30 -3.74 -19.94
C PRO A 20 27.29 -5.28 -20.06
N TRP A 21 28.29 -6.03 -19.55
CA TRP A 21 28.33 -7.50 -19.77
C TRP A 21 28.93 -8.32 -18.62
N SER A 22 28.65 -8.00 -17.36
CA SER A 22 28.91 -8.99 -16.32
C SER A 22 27.95 -10.16 -16.50
N ARG A 23 28.38 -11.40 -16.18
CA ARG A 23 27.49 -12.58 -16.20
C ARG A 23 26.15 -12.32 -15.49
N ARG A 24 26.16 -11.49 -14.43
CA ARG A 24 24.97 -11.10 -13.67
C ARG A 24 23.99 -10.24 -14.45
N ALA A 25 24.47 -9.31 -15.28
CA ALA A 25 23.61 -8.48 -16.11
C ALA A 25 22.92 -9.32 -17.19
N ALA A 26 23.66 -10.25 -17.83
CA ALA A 26 23.10 -11.17 -18.80
C ALA A 26 22.02 -12.08 -18.17
N THR A 27 22.27 -12.63 -16.97
CA THR A 27 21.26 -13.43 -16.26
C THR A 27 20.06 -12.60 -15.81
N ALA A 28 20.25 -11.34 -15.41
CA ALA A 28 19.17 -10.44 -15.04
C ALA A 28 18.32 -10.03 -16.26
N SER A 29 18.93 -9.80 -17.42
CA SER A 29 18.22 -9.54 -18.68
C SER A 29 17.43 -10.77 -19.14
N LEU A 30 17.97 -11.97 -18.99
CA LEU A 30 17.23 -13.21 -19.26
C LEU A 30 16.04 -13.36 -18.30
N ALA A 31 16.25 -13.15 -16.99
CA ALA A 31 15.18 -13.17 -16.01
C ALA A 31 14.10 -12.12 -16.31
N LEU A 32 14.48 -10.92 -16.75
CA LEU A 32 13.55 -9.89 -17.18
C LEU A 32 12.73 -10.35 -18.39
N ALA A 33 13.37 -10.93 -19.42
CA ALA A 33 12.65 -11.44 -20.60
C ALA A 33 11.63 -12.52 -20.22
N VAL A 34 12.00 -13.43 -19.30
CA VAL A 34 11.08 -14.44 -18.76
C VAL A 34 9.92 -13.80 -18.00
N LEU A 35 10.18 -12.76 -17.19
CA LEU A 35 9.13 -12.05 -16.45
C LEU A 35 8.20 -11.26 -17.38
N ILE A 36 8.71 -10.69 -18.47
CA ILE A 36 7.89 -10.02 -19.50
C ILE A 36 6.99 -11.06 -20.19
N ALA A 37 7.54 -12.21 -20.59
CA ALA A 37 6.75 -13.28 -21.19
C ALA A 37 5.71 -13.85 -20.21
N ALA A 38 6.05 -13.98 -18.94
CA ALA A 38 5.10 -14.36 -17.90
C ALA A 38 4.02 -13.28 -17.71
N GLY A 39 4.40 -12.00 -17.69
CA GLY A 39 3.44 -10.88 -17.59
C GLY A 39 2.48 -10.82 -18.77
N ASP A 40 2.96 -11.12 -19.99
CA ASP A 40 2.11 -11.27 -21.17
C ASP A 40 1.04 -12.34 -20.96
N LEU A 41 1.45 -13.55 -20.57
CA LEU A 41 0.54 -14.67 -20.32
C LEU A 41 -0.45 -14.39 -19.18
N LEU A 42 -0.01 -13.65 -18.15
CA LEU A 42 -0.76 -13.41 -16.93
C LEU A 42 -1.77 -12.26 -17.04
N PHE A 43 -1.46 -11.22 -17.82
CA PHE A 43 -2.22 -9.96 -17.82
C PHE A 43 -2.81 -9.57 -19.18
N PHE A 44 -2.28 -10.08 -20.29
CA PHE A 44 -2.78 -9.67 -21.62
C PHE A 44 -4.20 -10.17 -21.84
N ARG A 45 -5.18 -9.24 -21.91
CA ARG A 45 -6.62 -9.52 -22.07
C ARG A 45 -7.23 -10.40 -20.97
N HIS A 46 -6.63 -10.43 -19.80
CA HIS A 46 -7.16 -11.12 -18.63
C HIS A 46 -7.28 -10.14 -17.46
N GLU A 47 -8.36 -10.26 -16.70
CA GLU A 47 -8.52 -9.47 -15.48
C GLU A 47 -7.51 -9.90 -14.41
N PRO A 48 -6.98 -8.96 -13.60
CA PRO A 48 -6.03 -9.28 -12.56
C PRO A 48 -6.70 -9.99 -11.39
N GLY A 49 -6.16 -11.13 -10.97
CA GLY A 49 -6.55 -11.85 -9.76
C GLY A 49 -5.33 -12.51 -9.13
N ILE A 50 -5.38 -13.83 -8.96
CA ILE A 50 -4.21 -14.63 -8.58
C ILE A 50 -3.02 -14.47 -9.54
N SER A 51 -3.24 -14.02 -10.77
CA SER A 51 -2.17 -13.67 -11.71
C SER A 51 -1.16 -12.68 -11.12
N LEU A 52 -1.62 -11.71 -10.31
CA LEU A 52 -0.73 -10.79 -9.58
C LEU A 52 0.08 -11.53 -8.51
N ALA A 53 -0.53 -12.43 -7.74
CA ALA A 53 0.19 -13.25 -6.76
C ALA A 53 1.29 -14.08 -7.44
N VAL A 54 0.96 -14.77 -8.54
CA VAL A 54 1.89 -15.58 -9.33
C VAL A 54 3.04 -14.72 -9.87
N PHE A 55 2.74 -13.54 -10.40
CA PHE A 55 3.76 -12.61 -10.89
C PHE A 55 4.72 -12.17 -9.78
N PHE A 56 4.21 -11.75 -8.62
CA PHE A 56 5.07 -11.32 -7.52
C PHE A 56 5.89 -12.46 -6.91
N LEU A 57 5.35 -13.69 -6.88
CA LEU A 57 6.10 -14.88 -6.50
C LEU A 57 7.21 -15.19 -7.52
N ALA A 58 6.93 -15.09 -8.81
CA ALA A 58 7.92 -15.26 -9.87
C ALA A 58 9.03 -14.19 -9.80
N LEU A 59 8.66 -12.93 -9.58
CA LEU A 59 9.61 -11.84 -9.38
C LEU A 59 10.49 -12.08 -8.13
N THR A 60 9.89 -12.49 -7.02
CA THR A 60 10.60 -12.85 -5.79
C THR A 60 11.58 -14.00 -6.02
N ALA A 61 11.15 -15.05 -6.74
CA ALA A 61 11.99 -16.18 -7.10
C ALA A 61 13.16 -15.77 -8.01
N ALA A 62 12.92 -14.88 -8.98
CA ALA A 62 13.97 -14.36 -9.86
C ALA A 62 15.05 -13.58 -9.09
N VAL A 63 14.63 -12.70 -8.17
CA VAL A 63 15.54 -11.94 -7.28
C VAL A 63 16.33 -12.89 -6.37
N ALA A 64 15.66 -13.88 -5.77
CA ALA A 64 16.28 -14.91 -4.95
C ALA A 64 17.32 -15.73 -5.74
N ALA A 65 16.99 -16.16 -6.95
CA ALA A 65 17.87 -16.95 -7.81
C ALA A 65 19.15 -16.21 -8.20
N LEU A 66 19.04 -14.91 -8.52
CA LEU A 66 20.18 -14.05 -8.87
C LEU A 66 21.18 -13.88 -7.70
N HIS A 67 20.71 -14.01 -6.46
CA HIS A 67 21.48 -13.79 -5.24
C HIS A 67 21.53 -15.02 -4.31
N ARG A 68 21.51 -16.23 -4.88
CA ARG A 68 21.43 -17.52 -4.14
C ARG A 68 22.40 -17.65 -2.96
N GLN A 69 23.60 -17.10 -3.07
CA GLN A 69 24.60 -17.15 -2.00
C GLN A 69 24.25 -16.23 -0.81
N ALA A 70 23.62 -15.09 -1.05
CA ALA A 70 23.25 -14.12 -0.02
C ALA A 70 22.01 -14.54 0.80
N LEU A 71 21.21 -15.47 0.28
CA LEU A 71 20.04 -16.07 0.96
C LEU A 71 20.39 -16.86 2.22
N ARG A 72 21.67 -17.20 2.45
CA ARG A 72 22.11 -17.87 3.68
C ARG A 72 22.01 -16.98 4.93
N ARG A 73 21.82 -15.67 4.76
CA ARG A 73 21.68 -14.72 5.87
C ARG A 73 20.28 -14.87 6.49
N PRO A 74 20.14 -14.94 7.83
CA PRO A 74 18.84 -15.13 8.47
C PRO A 74 17.85 -13.99 8.14
N ARG A 75 18.35 -12.75 8.04
CA ARG A 75 17.54 -11.60 7.62
C ARG A 75 17.00 -11.74 6.20
N ALA A 76 17.79 -12.28 5.29
CA ALA A 76 17.36 -12.51 3.91
C ALA A 76 16.25 -13.57 3.83
N VAL A 77 16.30 -14.61 4.68
CA VAL A 77 15.23 -15.61 4.78
C VAL A 77 13.94 -14.99 5.33
N VAL A 78 14.03 -14.14 6.35
CA VAL A 78 12.86 -13.42 6.88
C VAL A 78 12.25 -12.51 5.82
N LEU A 79 13.07 -11.72 5.10
CA LEU A 79 12.59 -10.84 4.04
C LEU A 79 12.05 -11.60 2.82
N LEU A 80 12.57 -12.79 2.55
CA LEU A 80 11.99 -13.70 1.56
C LEU A 80 10.58 -14.13 1.99
N GLY A 81 10.42 -14.52 3.26
CA GLY A 81 9.11 -14.81 3.84
C GLY A 81 8.16 -13.61 3.73
N VAL A 82 8.62 -12.40 4.06
CA VAL A 82 7.81 -11.17 3.92
C VAL A 82 7.41 -10.92 2.47
N ALA A 83 8.31 -11.08 1.50
CA ALA A 83 8.00 -10.92 0.07
C ALA A 83 6.96 -11.94 -0.43
N VAL A 84 7.06 -13.19 0.01
CA VAL A 84 6.07 -14.24 -0.29
C VAL A 84 4.72 -13.94 0.35
N LEU A 85 4.70 -13.58 1.63
CA LEU A 85 3.47 -13.22 2.35
C LEU A 85 2.80 -11.98 1.76
N ALA A 86 3.57 -11.02 1.25
CA ALA A 86 3.05 -9.82 0.60
C ALA A 86 2.36 -10.11 -0.74
N ALA A 87 2.60 -11.26 -1.38
CA ALA A 87 1.91 -11.66 -2.61
C ALA A 87 0.53 -12.31 -2.34
N LEU A 88 0.31 -12.85 -1.13
CA LEU A 88 -0.90 -13.60 -0.79
C LEU A 88 -2.21 -12.79 -0.87
N PRO A 89 -2.28 -11.50 -0.51
CA PRO A 89 -3.53 -10.74 -0.58
C PRO A 89 -4.18 -10.69 -1.97
N PHE A 90 -3.40 -10.77 -3.04
CA PHE A 90 -3.93 -10.81 -4.42
C PHE A 90 -4.75 -12.08 -4.71
N ALA A 91 -4.50 -13.17 -3.98
CA ALA A 91 -5.31 -14.37 -4.09
C ALA A 91 -6.63 -14.24 -3.32
N GLU A 92 -6.71 -13.38 -2.30
CA GLU A 92 -7.94 -13.15 -1.54
C GLU A 92 -8.90 -12.24 -2.32
N PHE A 93 -8.43 -11.08 -2.81
CA PHE A 93 -9.24 -10.15 -3.58
C PHE A 93 -8.41 -9.33 -4.56
N GLU A 94 -9.05 -8.84 -5.62
CA GLU A 94 -8.42 -7.92 -6.57
C GLU A 94 -8.21 -6.54 -5.93
N ASN A 95 -6.95 -6.13 -5.75
CA ASN A 95 -6.64 -4.79 -5.27
C ASN A 95 -5.33 -4.25 -5.82
N LEU A 96 -5.44 -3.40 -6.83
CA LEU A 96 -4.29 -2.73 -7.42
C LEU A 96 -3.58 -1.80 -6.43
N LEU A 97 -4.26 -1.30 -5.39
CA LEU A 97 -3.64 -0.48 -4.35
C LEU A 97 -2.65 -1.28 -3.49
N TRP A 98 -2.69 -2.62 -3.54
CA TRP A 98 -1.73 -3.48 -2.85
C TRP A 98 -0.40 -3.65 -3.60
N VAL A 99 -0.35 -3.32 -4.90
CA VAL A 99 0.85 -3.44 -5.76
C VAL A 99 2.10 -2.74 -5.19
N PRO A 100 2.03 -1.49 -4.68
CA PRO A 100 3.19 -0.84 -4.06
C PRO A 100 3.71 -1.57 -2.82
N PHE A 101 2.84 -2.22 -2.06
CA PHE A 101 3.22 -2.97 -0.85
C PHE A 101 3.98 -4.24 -1.21
N ALA A 102 3.45 -5.02 -2.16
CA ALA A 102 4.12 -6.21 -2.68
C ALA A 102 5.46 -5.85 -3.33
N LEU A 103 5.49 -4.82 -4.19
CA LEU A 103 6.73 -4.34 -4.81
C LEU A 103 7.73 -3.83 -3.77
N GLY A 104 7.27 -3.14 -2.73
CA GLY A 104 8.09 -2.69 -1.61
C GLY A 104 8.74 -3.84 -0.86
N ALA A 105 8.00 -4.93 -0.60
CA ALA A 105 8.52 -6.13 0.05
C ALA A 105 9.60 -6.83 -0.79
N VAL A 106 9.39 -6.99 -2.10
CA VAL A 106 10.42 -7.54 -2.99
C VAL A 106 11.62 -6.61 -3.10
N SER A 107 11.39 -5.28 -3.11
CA SER A 107 12.46 -4.28 -3.11
C SER A 107 13.32 -4.35 -1.85
N LEU A 108 12.72 -4.55 -0.67
CA LEU A 108 13.45 -4.77 0.58
C LEU A 108 14.33 -6.02 0.52
N LEU A 109 13.79 -7.13 0.01
CA LEU A 109 14.56 -8.36 -0.21
C LEU A 109 15.74 -8.10 -1.16
N ALA A 110 15.51 -7.43 -2.29
CA ALA A 110 16.55 -7.09 -3.24
C ALA A 110 17.64 -6.22 -2.60
N LEU A 111 17.27 -5.18 -1.84
CA LEU A 111 18.22 -4.31 -1.15
C LEU A 111 19.07 -5.07 -0.11
N GLU A 112 18.49 -5.99 0.67
CA GLU A 112 19.22 -6.85 1.61
C GLU A 112 20.20 -7.79 0.88
N LEU A 113 19.75 -8.43 -0.19
CA LEU A 113 20.56 -9.35 -1.00
C LEU A 113 21.69 -8.62 -1.73
N GLY A 114 21.46 -7.36 -2.09
CA GLY A 114 22.46 -6.44 -2.63
C GLY A 114 23.41 -5.85 -1.57
N GLY A 115 23.16 -6.08 -0.28
CA GLY A 115 24.00 -5.56 0.81
C GLY A 115 23.86 -4.06 1.07
N HIS A 116 22.74 -3.45 0.65
CA HIS A 116 22.49 -2.01 0.78
C HIS A 116 21.78 -1.63 2.09
N LEU A 117 21.28 -2.61 2.85
CA LEU A 117 20.59 -2.39 4.11
C LEU A 117 21.56 -2.55 5.30
N GLY A 118 21.56 -1.53 6.16
CA GLY A 118 22.30 -1.52 7.42
C GLY A 118 21.46 -2.03 8.60
N ARG A 119 21.56 -1.33 9.74
CA ARG A 119 20.68 -1.59 10.89
C ARG A 119 19.25 -1.23 10.53
N PHE A 120 18.28 -1.92 11.12
CA PHE A 120 16.84 -1.69 10.90
C PHE A 120 16.44 -0.21 10.97
N GLU A 121 17.03 0.53 11.91
CA GLU A 121 16.75 1.96 12.12
C GLU A 121 17.16 2.84 10.91
N ASP A 122 18.09 2.39 10.08
CA ASP A 122 18.64 3.18 8.97
C ASP A 122 18.02 2.80 7.62
N TRP A 123 17.02 1.91 7.58
CA TRP A 123 16.43 1.40 6.34
C TRP A 123 15.67 2.46 5.53
N LEU A 124 15.06 3.45 6.21
CA LEU A 124 14.22 4.46 5.56
C LEU A 124 14.93 5.17 4.40
N GLY A 125 16.19 5.57 4.60
CA GLY A 125 16.96 6.31 3.60
C GLY A 125 17.18 5.52 2.30
N PRO A 126 17.82 4.34 2.36
CA PRO A 126 17.97 3.44 1.21
C PRO A 126 16.65 3.10 0.53
N VAL A 127 15.60 2.79 1.30
CA VAL A 127 14.28 2.40 0.77
C VAL A 127 13.63 3.55 0.01
N LEU A 128 13.59 4.75 0.59
CA LEU A 128 13.03 5.94 -0.08
C LEU A 128 13.82 6.30 -1.34
N ARG A 129 15.15 6.27 -1.27
CA ARG A 129 16.01 6.53 -2.44
C ARG A 129 15.74 5.53 -3.55
N PHE A 130 15.62 4.25 -3.20
CA PHE A 130 15.31 3.21 -4.17
C PHE A 130 13.93 3.40 -4.79
N ALA A 131 12.89 3.63 -3.98
CA ALA A 131 11.53 3.83 -4.45
C ALA A 131 11.38 5.06 -5.37
N LEU A 132 11.96 6.20 -4.97
CA LEU A 132 11.84 7.47 -5.70
C LEU A 132 12.70 7.53 -6.97
N LEU A 133 13.91 6.95 -6.95
CA LEU A 133 14.86 7.03 -8.06
C LEU A 133 14.83 5.81 -9.00
N SER A 134 14.07 4.76 -8.65
CA SER A 134 13.88 3.56 -9.48
C SER A 134 13.42 3.87 -10.92
N PRO A 135 12.41 4.74 -11.16
CA PRO A 135 11.98 5.06 -12.53
C PRO A 135 13.08 5.74 -13.36
N VAL A 136 13.76 6.72 -12.76
CA VAL A 136 14.90 7.42 -13.40
C VAL A 136 15.99 6.42 -13.77
N ARG A 137 16.24 5.45 -12.89
CA ARG A 137 17.24 4.42 -13.11
C ARG A 137 16.94 3.55 -14.34
N GLY A 138 15.69 3.13 -14.51
CA GLY A 138 15.30 2.33 -15.68
C GLY A 138 15.65 3.05 -16.98
N LEU A 139 15.41 4.36 -17.03
CA LEU A 139 15.76 5.20 -18.18
C LEU A 139 17.26 5.34 -18.37
N THR A 140 18.03 5.58 -17.28
CA THR A 140 19.49 5.72 -17.38
C THR A 140 20.19 4.43 -17.77
N ASP A 141 19.76 3.29 -17.21
CA ASP A 141 20.33 1.98 -17.53
C ASP A 141 20.01 1.62 -18.99
N GLY A 142 18.79 1.90 -19.47
CA GLY A 142 18.40 1.74 -20.87
C GLY A 142 19.24 2.60 -21.83
N ALA A 143 19.38 3.90 -21.52
CA ALA A 143 20.21 4.81 -22.31
C ALA A 143 21.70 4.40 -22.32
N ALA A 144 22.21 3.90 -21.19
CA ALA A 144 23.59 3.41 -21.09
C ALA A 144 23.81 2.14 -21.94
N VAL A 145 22.86 1.20 -21.97
CA VAL A 145 22.92 0.00 -22.83
C VAL A 145 22.90 0.40 -24.31
N LEU A 146 22.00 1.31 -24.71
CA LEU A 146 21.95 1.83 -26.08
C LEU A 146 23.26 2.54 -26.47
N GLY A 147 23.78 3.39 -25.58
CA GLY A 147 25.03 4.12 -25.80
C GLY A 147 26.28 3.23 -25.78
N ALA A 148 26.28 2.12 -25.04
CA ALA A 148 27.35 1.13 -25.04
C ALA A 148 27.30 0.24 -26.28
N ALA A 149 26.10 -0.14 -26.74
CA ALA A 149 25.90 -0.85 -28.00
C ALA A 149 26.34 -0.02 -29.22
N GLY A 150 26.17 1.31 -29.16
CA GLY A 150 26.69 2.24 -30.17
C GLY A 150 28.21 2.42 -30.14
N ARG A 151 28.85 2.28 -28.98
CA ARG A 151 30.30 2.55 -28.78
C ARG A 151 31.20 1.31 -28.84
N GLN A 152 30.71 0.13 -28.49
CA GLN A 152 31.52 -1.09 -28.49
C GLN A 152 31.47 -1.79 -29.85
N ARG A 153 32.65 -2.20 -30.35
CA ARG A 153 32.83 -3.26 -31.35
C ARG A 153 32.40 -4.61 -30.76
N LEU A 154 31.13 -4.75 -30.40
CA LEU A 154 30.52 -5.99 -29.90
C LEU A 154 30.43 -6.98 -31.06
N GLY A 155 31.07 -8.14 -30.89
CA GLY A 155 31.21 -9.23 -31.86
C GLY A 155 29.91 -9.98 -32.18
N GLY A 156 28.86 -9.27 -32.56
CA GLY A 156 27.62 -9.82 -33.09
C GLY A 156 27.09 -8.92 -34.18
N ARG A 157 27.44 -9.20 -35.44
CA ARG A 157 26.97 -8.47 -36.65
C ARG A 157 25.45 -8.23 -36.63
N LEU A 158 24.70 -9.17 -36.06
CA LEU A 158 23.23 -9.18 -35.99
C LEU A 158 22.66 -8.15 -35.01
N ALA A 159 23.23 -8.01 -33.81
CA ALA A 159 22.73 -7.03 -32.82
C ALA A 159 22.97 -5.58 -33.27
N ARG A 160 24.10 -5.34 -33.96
CA ARG A 160 24.41 -4.05 -34.58
C ARG A 160 23.47 -3.73 -35.74
N LEU A 161 23.20 -4.71 -36.60
CA LEU A 161 22.21 -4.55 -37.66
C LEU A 161 20.86 -4.16 -37.04
N ALA A 162 20.35 -4.97 -36.11
CA ALA A 162 19.05 -4.73 -35.48
C ALA A 162 18.95 -3.33 -34.87
N LEU A 163 19.94 -2.90 -34.07
CA LEU A 163 19.90 -1.59 -33.39
C LEU A 163 19.99 -0.40 -34.36
N VAL A 164 20.80 -0.50 -35.42
CA VAL A 164 20.93 0.55 -36.44
C VAL A 164 19.66 0.67 -37.28
N TRP A 165 18.91 -0.41 -37.45
CA TRP A 165 17.65 -0.42 -38.20
C TRP A 165 16.44 0.04 -37.37
N ILE A 166 16.48 0.06 -36.04
CA ILE A 166 15.34 0.49 -35.21
C ILE A 166 14.89 1.92 -35.57
N VAL A 167 15.81 2.88 -35.62
CA VAL A 167 15.45 4.29 -35.90
C VAL A 167 14.95 4.47 -37.34
N PRO A 168 15.63 3.98 -38.38
CA PRO A 168 15.13 4.01 -39.75
C PRO A 168 13.77 3.32 -39.92
N VAL A 169 13.57 2.14 -39.31
CA VAL A 169 12.31 1.40 -39.39
C VAL A 169 11.21 2.11 -38.62
N ALA A 170 11.48 2.68 -37.44
CA ALA A 170 10.49 3.44 -36.68
C ALA A 170 10.07 4.71 -37.45
N CYS A 171 11.03 5.47 -38.00
CA CYS A 171 10.73 6.61 -38.85
C CYS A 171 9.96 6.19 -40.10
N ALA A 172 10.38 5.11 -40.78
CA ALA A 172 9.67 4.58 -41.94
C ALA A 172 8.25 4.10 -41.60
N ALA A 173 8.04 3.52 -40.42
CA ALA A 173 6.72 3.12 -39.93
C ALA A 173 5.81 4.32 -39.66
N VAL A 174 6.35 5.41 -39.09
CA VAL A 174 5.62 6.68 -38.93
C VAL A 174 5.25 7.27 -40.29
N PHE A 175 6.17 7.31 -41.25
CA PHE A 175 5.88 7.77 -42.61
C PHE A 175 4.86 6.88 -43.33
N ALA A 176 4.98 5.56 -43.19
CA ALA A 176 4.04 4.61 -43.77
C ALA A 176 2.64 4.77 -43.17
N PHE A 177 2.53 4.95 -41.85
CA PHE A 177 1.26 5.24 -41.18
C PHE A 177 0.64 6.54 -41.70
N LEU A 178 1.42 7.61 -41.81
CA LEU A 178 0.95 8.90 -42.36
C LEU A 178 0.50 8.77 -43.82
N PHE A 179 1.19 7.97 -44.64
CA PHE A 179 0.80 7.74 -46.04
C PHE A 179 -0.43 6.85 -46.20
N VAL A 180 -0.62 5.85 -45.34
CA VAL A 180 -1.83 5.02 -45.32
C VAL A 180 -3.03 5.87 -44.88
N ALA A 181 -2.88 6.64 -43.79
CA ALA A 181 -3.93 7.54 -43.31
C ALA A 181 -4.31 8.63 -44.32
N ALA A 182 -3.39 9.01 -45.22
CA ALA A 182 -3.62 10.01 -46.25
C ALA A 182 -4.05 9.43 -47.62
N ASN A 183 -4.07 8.10 -47.80
CA ASN A 183 -4.40 7.48 -49.08
C ASN A 183 -5.25 6.20 -48.91
N PRO A 184 -6.57 6.26 -49.20
CA PRO A 184 -7.49 5.13 -49.01
C PRO A 184 -7.16 3.91 -49.88
N VAL A 185 -6.45 4.08 -51.01
CA VAL A 185 -6.00 2.95 -51.84
C VAL A 185 -4.87 2.16 -51.16
N LEU A 186 -4.02 2.84 -50.39
CA LEU A 186 -2.97 2.20 -49.59
C LEU A 186 -3.53 1.49 -48.36
N GLU A 187 -4.63 1.99 -47.80
CA GLU A 187 -5.38 1.33 -46.73
C GLU A 187 -5.93 -0.03 -47.19
N ASP A 188 -6.58 -0.08 -48.36
CA ASP A 188 -7.09 -1.33 -48.96
C ASP A 188 -5.96 -2.33 -49.27
N VAL A 189 -4.80 -1.85 -49.74
CA VAL A 189 -3.62 -2.70 -50.00
C VAL A 189 -2.99 -3.21 -48.70
N LEU A 190 -2.96 -2.40 -47.63
CA LEU A 190 -2.45 -2.82 -46.32
C LEU A 190 -3.35 -3.90 -45.70
N HIS A 191 -4.67 -3.81 -45.90
CA HIS A 191 -5.61 -4.86 -45.52
C HIS A 191 -5.43 -6.15 -46.33
N ALA A 192 -4.98 -6.06 -47.58
CA ALA A 192 -4.65 -7.23 -48.42
C ALA A 192 -3.30 -7.88 -48.05
N VAL A 193 -2.35 -7.13 -47.49
CA VAL A 193 -1.09 -7.65 -46.96
C VAL A 193 -1.34 -8.19 -45.54
N ARG A 194 -0.85 -9.40 -45.23
CA ARG A 194 -0.92 -9.99 -43.86
C ARG A 194 -0.08 -9.23 -42.81
N LEU A 195 0.19 -7.93 -43.00
CA LEU A 195 0.88 -7.06 -42.04
C LEU A 195 0.04 -6.87 -40.77
N ALA A 196 -1.30 -6.93 -40.88
CA ALA A 196 -2.21 -6.95 -39.75
C ALA A 196 -1.84 -8.06 -38.75
N ALA A 197 -1.50 -9.26 -39.22
CA ALA A 197 -1.12 -10.36 -38.36
C ALA A 197 0.22 -10.14 -37.60
N LEU A 198 1.11 -9.26 -38.09
CA LEU A 198 2.35 -8.87 -37.39
C LEU A 198 2.09 -7.72 -36.41
N LEU A 199 1.21 -6.78 -36.77
CA LEU A 199 0.75 -5.69 -35.91
C LEU A 199 -0.11 -6.19 -34.74
N ASP A 200 -0.83 -7.32 -34.91
CA ASP A 200 -1.54 -8.02 -33.84
C ASP A 200 -0.60 -8.51 -32.72
N TRP A 201 0.69 -8.80 -33.03
CA TRP A 201 1.69 -9.10 -32.00
C TRP A 201 2.15 -7.86 -31.22
N LEU A 202 1.94 -6.66 -31.77
CA LEU A 202 2.28 -5.35 -31.21
C LEU A 202 1.02 -4.60 -30.76
N ASP A 203 0.03 -5.32 -30.22
CA ASP A 203 -1.14 -4.74 -29.57
C ASP A 203 -0.67 -3.68 -28.53
N PRO A 204 -1.17 -2.42 -28.59
CA PRO A 204 -0.74 -1.35 -27.68
C PRO A 204 -0.86 -1.72 -26.20
N LEU A 205 -1.88 -2.49 -25.81
CA LEU A 205 -2.06 -2.97 -24.45
C LEU A 205 -0.95 -3.94 -24.05
N ARG A 206 -0.54 -4.82 -24.98
CA ARG A 206 0.54 -5.78 -24.76
C ARG A 206 1.87 -5.08 -24.51
N VAL A 207 2.21 -4.13 -25.38
CA VAL A 207 3.44 -3.33 -25.25
C VAL A 207 3.42 -2.52 -23.95
N PHE A 208 2.27 -1.97 -23.58
CA PHE A 208 2.09 -1.28 -22.30
C PHE A 208 2.36 -2.21 -21.11
N ILE A 209 1.81 -3.42 -21.10
CA ILE A 209 2.08 -4.44 -20.05
C ILE A 209 3.57 -4.75 -19.97
N TRP A 210 4.25 -4.96 -21.11
CA TRP A 210 5.68 -5.23 -21.13
C TRP A 210 6.50 -4.08 -20.53
N CYS A 211 6.15 -2.85 -20.86
CA CYS A 211 6.79 -1.66 -20.30
C CYS A 211 6.58 -1.55 -18.78
N VAL A 212 5.36 -1.81 -18.29
CA VAL A 212 5.05 -1.80 -16.85
C VAL A 212 5.81 -2.89 -16.11
N VAL A 213 5.81 -4.12 -16.64
CA VAL A 213 6.56 -5.26 -16.08
C VAL A 213 8.06 -4.95 -16.06
N ALA A 214 8.60 -4.39 -17.14
CA ALA A 214 10.00 -4.01 -17.21
C ALA A 214 10.37 -2.92 -16.20
N ALA A 215 9.53 -1.89 -16.09
CA ALA A 215 9.72 -0.81 -15.13
C ALA A 215 9.67 -1.31 -13.68
N ALA A 216 8.78 -2.26 -13.36
CA ALA A 216 8.66 -2.83 -12.02
C ALA A 216 9.78 -3.83 -11.69
N ALA A 217 10.13 -4.72 -12.62
CA ALA A 217 11.06 -5.82 -12.37
C ALA A 217 12.54 -5.39 -12.43
N TRP A 218 12.92 -4.57 -13.42
CA TRP A 218 14.33 -4.24 -13.69
C TRP A 218 15.08 -3.65 -12.48
N PRO A 219 14.54 -2.66 -11.75
CA PRO A 219 15.24 -2.04 -10.62
C PRO A 219 15.54 -3.05 -9.51
N VAL A 220 14.63 -4.01 -9.32
CA VAL A 220 14.64 -4.99 -8.23
C VAL A 220 15.53 -6.20 -8.56
N LEU A 221 15.62 -6.59 -9.84
CA LEU A 221 16.54 -7.66 -10.29
C LEU A 221 18.01 -7.28 -10.13
N LEU A 222 18.33 -5.98 -10.23
CA LEU A 222 19.68 -5.46 -10.07
C LEU A 222 19.66 -4.36 -9.01
N PRO A 223 19.51 -4.61 -7.72
CA PRO A 223 19.39 -3.55 -6.72
C PRO A 223 20.63 -2.65 -6.71
N ARG A 224 20.46 -1.36 -7.01
CA ARG A 224 21.50 -0.32 -6.96
C ARG A 224 20.91 0.96 -6.40
N LEU A 225 21.63 1.58 -5.47
CA LEU A 225 21.27 2.89 -4.94
C LEU A 225 21.94 3.99 -5.78
N LEU A 226 21.14 4.85 -6.40
CA LEU A 226 21.66 6.09 -6.98
C LEU A 226 22.09 7.03 -5.85
N PRO A 227 23.22 7.75 -6.03
CA PRO A 227 23.64 8.75 -5.07
C PRO A 227 22.62 9.89 -5.06
N TRP A 228 22.05 10.16 -3.88
CA TRP A 228 21.19 11.31 -3.68
C TRP A 228 22.05 12.57 -3.59
N ARG A 229 22.29 13.22 -4.74
CA ARG A 229 23.03 14.50 -4.85
C ARG A 229 22.07 15.68 -4.93
N LEU A 230 21.13 15.78 -4.00
CA LEU A 230 20.51 17.07 -3.70
C LEU A 230 21.54 17.85 -2.86
N GLY A 231 21.88 19.06 -3.30
CA GLY A 231 23.04 19.83 -2.85
C GLY A 231 23.23 19.88 -1.34
N GLY A 232 24.46 19.59 -0.90
CA GLY A 232 24.87 19.59 0.50
C GLY A 232 24.16 18.53 1.33
N ALA A 233 24.85 17.98 2.35
CA ALA A 233 24.08 17.53 3.50
C ALA A 233 23.24 18.74 3.92
N TRP A 234 21.90 18.65 3.87
CA TRP A 234 21.07 19.65 4.53
C TRP A 234 21.46 19.57 6.00
N GLN A 235 22.42 20.42 6.39
CA GLN A 235 22.63 20.81 7.76
C GLN A 235 21.40 21.65 8.06
N GLY A 236 20.27 20.97 8.30
CA GLY A 236 19.10 21.63 8.84
C GLY A 236 19.53 22.40 10.10
N PRO A 237 18.67 23.27 10.66
CA PRO A 237 18.98 24.09 11.83
C PRO A 237 19.32 23.30 13.12
N LEU A 238 19.50 21.98 13.03
CA LEU A 238 19.75 21.02 14.10
C LEU A 238 21.24 20.74 14.33
N GLN A 239 22.15 21.66 13.97
CA GLN A 239 23.36 21.76 14.79
C GLN A 239 22.89 22.09 16.22
N PRO A 240 23.42 21.46 17.28
CA PRO A 240 23.04 21.78 18.64
C PRO A 240 23.49 23.22 18.95
N GLN A 241 22.65 24.19 18.61
CA GLN A 241 22.81 25.54 19.12
C GLN A 241 22.57 25.49 20.64
N PRO A 242 23.37 26.22 21.43
CA PRO A 242 23.14 26.36 22.86
C PRO A 242 21.69 26.79 23.08
N GLU A 243 21.07 26.19 24.10
CA GLU A 243 19.68 26.32 24.53
C GLU A 243 18.91 27.48 23.90
N SER A 244 18.25 27.23 22.77
CA SER A 244 17.33 28.23 22.24
C SER A 244 16.17 28.40 23.23
N LEU A 245 15.80 29.64 23.55
CA LEU A 245 14.69 29.97 24.47
C LEU A 245 13.38 29.24 24.14
N VAL A 246 13.18 28.85 22.88
CA VAL A 246 11.98 28.18 22.37
C VAL A 246 12.03 26.65 22.50
N PHE A 247 13.22 26.03 22.49
CA PHE A 247 13.39 24.56 22.53
C PHE A 247 14.37 24.06 23.60
N GLY A 248 14.71 24.91 24.56
CA GLY A 248 15.51 24.57 25.73
C GLY A 248 14.79 23.59 26.67
N THR A 249 15.56 22.99 27.59
CA THR A 249 15.08 22.05 28.61
C THR A 249 13.88 22.62 29.40
N ALA A 250 13.93 23.90 29.76
CA ALA A 250 12.86 24.59 30.49
C ALA A 250 11.58 24.76 29.66
N ALA A 251 11.70 25.12 28.37
CA ALA A 251 10.56 25.25 27.47
C ALA A 251 9.86 23.90 27.28
N ILE A 252 10.62 22.82 27.06
CA ILE A 252 10.08 21.47 26.92
C ILE A 252 9.37 21.02 28.20
N ARG A 253 9.96 21.27 29.38
CA ARG A 253 9.31 20.96 30.67
C ARG A 253 8.01 21.74 30.84
N ASN A 254 8.01 23.05 30.58
CA ASN A 254 6.84 23.90 30.76
C ASN A 254 5.72 23.52 29.77
N SER A 255 6.05 23.25 28.50
CA SER A 255 5.09 22.73 27.52
C SER A 255 4.49 21.40 27.98
N LEU A 256 5.30 20.48 28.50
CA LEU A 256 4.79 19.21 29.04
C LEU A 256 3.85 19.41 30.23
N LEU A 257 4.12 20.36 31.13
CA LEU A 257 3.21 20.68 32.22
C LEU A 257 1.88 21.20 31.71
N VAL A 258 1.90 22.16 30.78
CA VAL A 258 0.69 22.73 30.16
C VAL A 258 -0.10 21.66 29.41
N PHE A 259 0.57 20.81 28.63
CA PHE A 259 -0.08 19.74 27.88
C PHE A 259 -0.70 18.68 28.81
N ASN A 260 0.01 18.25 29.86
CA ASN A 260 -0.56 17.33 30.84
C ASN A 260 -1.77 17.94 31.56
N ALA A 261 -1.77 19.25 31.84
CA ALA A 261 -2.93 19.92 32.44
C ALA A 261 -4.12 19.97 31.47
N LEU A 262 -3.88 20.32 30.20
CA LEU A 262 -4.91 20.38 29.17
C LEU A 262 -5.56 19.01 28.93
N PHE A 263 -4.74 17.96 28.78
CA PHE A 263 -5.24 16.59 28.60
C PHE A 263 -5.94 16.06 29.86
N ALA A 264 -5.54 16.50 31.05
CA ALA A 264 -6.22 16.14 32.29
C ALA A 264 -7.63 16.75 32.35
N VAL A 265 -7.79 18.00 31.91
CA VAL A 265 -9.12 18.61 31.74
C VAL A 265 -9.96 17.82 30.75
N GLN A 266 -9.41 17.45 29.59
CA GLN A 266 -10.13 16.62 28.62
C GLN A 266 -10.53 15.26 29.22
N THR A 267 -9.63 14.61 29.94
CA THR A 267 -9.88 13.33 30.61
C THR A 267 -10.99 13.45 31.65
N ALA A 268 -10.99 14.53 32.44
CA ALA A 268 -12.05 14.81 33.41
C ALA A 268 -13.40 15.05 32.71
N MET A 269 -13.42 15.78 31.59
CA MET A 269 -14.63 15.99 30.79
C MET A 269 -15.16 14.67 30.22
N ASP A 270 -14.31 13.80 29.67
CA ASP A 270 -14.73 12.48 29.20
C ASP A 270 -15.29 11.63 30.34
N LEU A 271 -14.64 11.64 31.52
CA LEU A 271 -15.15 10.93 32.71
C LEU A 271 -16.54 11.43 33.14
N LEU A 272 -16.80 12.73 33.08
CA LEU A 272 -18.08 13.31 33.47
C LEU A 272 -19.19 13.03 32.45
N PHE A 273 -18.95 13.31 31.17
CA PHE A 273 -19.99 13.29 30.14
C PHE A 273 -20.15 11.93 29.46
N LEU A 274 -19.06 11.17 29.29
CA LEU A 274 -19.10 9.89 28.59
C LEU A 274 -19.30 8.72 29.56
N TRP A 275 -18.58 8.74 30.69
CA TRP A 275 -18.63 7.67 31.69
C TRP A 275 -19.62 7.95 32.82
N GLY A 276 -19.85 9.22 33.16
CA GLY A 276 -20.71 9.64 34.27
C GLY A 276 -22.21 9.72 33.96
N GLY A 277 -22.63 9.39 32.74
CA GLY A 277 -24.06 9.33 32.36
C GLY A 277 -24.77 10.68 32.27
N VAL A 278 -24.04 11.80 32.27
CA VAL A 278 -24.60 13.14 32.06
C VAL A 278 -25.07 13.25 30.60
N ARG A 279 -26.36 13.57 30.40
CA ARG A 279 -26.90 13.77 29.04
C ARG A 279 -26.09 14.83 28.30
N LEU A 280 -25.80 14.58 27.01
CA LEU A 280 -25.20 15.58 26.15
C LEU A 280 -26.04 16.88 26.21
N PRO A 281 -25.42 18.06 26.20
CA PRO A 281 -26.14 19.33 26.18
C PRO A 281 -27.18 19.37 25.06
N ASP A 282 -28.35 19.94 25.35
CA ASP A 282 -29.49 19.98 24.42
C ASP A 282 -29.07 20.57 23.06
N GLY A 283 -29.27 19.80 21.97
CA GLY A 283 -28.98 20.21 20.59
C GLY A 283 -27.71 19.64 19.95
N LEU A 284 -26.92 18.82 20.67
CA LEU A 284 -25.78 18.09 20.08
C LEU A 284 -26.16 16.66 19.69
N SER A 285 -26.10 16.34 18.39
CA SER A 285 -26.21 14.94 17.94
C SER A 285 -24.92 14.16 18.20
N TYR A 286 -25.00 12.83 18.30
CA TYR A 286 -23.82 11.96 18.38
C TYR A 286 -22.89 12.13 17.17
N ALA A 287 -23.45 12.37 15.98
CA ALA A 287 -22.68 12.65 14.77
C ALA A 287 -21.91 13.98 14.87
N ASP A 288 -22.52 15.04 15.40
CA ASP A 288 -21.84 16.32 15.66
C ASP A 288 -20.72 16.17 16.69
N TYR A 289 -20.97 15.40 17.74
CA TYR A 289 -19.98 15.13 18.78
C TYR A 289 -18.79 14.31 18.26
N ALA A 290 -18.99 13.38 17.33
CA ALA A 290 -17.93 12.59 16.71
C ALA A 290 -17.12 13.39 15.67
N HIS A 291 -17.79 14.11 14.77
CA HIS A 291 -17.13 14.85 13.68
C HIS A 291 -16.37 16.09 14.15
N ARG A 292 -16.89 16.83 15.15
CA ARG A 292 -16.17 17.99 15.70
C ARG A 292 -14.95 17.60 16.55
N GLY A 293 -14.93 16.39 17.10
CA GLY A 293 -13.81 15.88 17.89
C GLY A 293 -12.67 15.26 17.05
N ALA A 294 -13.00 14.50 16.01
CA ALA A 294 -12.02 13.64 15.33
C ALA A 294 -10.89 14.41 14.61
N TYR A 295 -11.21 15.47 13.84
CA TYR A 295 -10.20 16.19 13.04
C TYR A 295 -9.16 16.94 13.90
N PRO A 296 -9.55 17.68 14.95
CA PRO A 296 -8.59 18.26 15.89
C PRO A 296 -7.75 17.19 16.59
N LEU A 297 -8.34 16.04 16.97
CA LEU A 297 -7.61 14.97 17.65
C LEU A 297 -6.46 14.41 16.78
N ILE A 298 -6.68 14.23 15.48
CA ILE A 298 -5.61 13.80 14.55
C ILE A 298 -4.46 14.81 14.53
N ALA A 299 -4.77 16.11 14.43
CA ALA A 299 -3.76 17.17 14.46
C ALA A 299 -2.99 17.19 15.78
N THR A 300 -3.70 17.03 16.91
CA THR A 300 -3.06 16.95 18.23
C THR A 300 -2.18 15.71 18.40
N ALA A 301 -2.56 14.56 17.84
CA ALA A 301 -1.75 13.33 17.88
C ALA A 301 -0.46 13.48 17.07
N ILE A 302 -0.52 14.11 15.90
CA ILE A 302 0.68 14.40 15.08
C ILE A 302 1.60 15.38 15.81
N LEU A 303 1.05 16.47 16.35
CA LEU A 303 1.80 17.45 17.12
C LEU A 303 2.42 16.81 18.36
N ALA A 304 1.67 15.93 19.03
CA ALA A 304 2.13 15.18 20.19
C ALA A 304 3.30 14.27 19.84
N GLY A 305 3.17 13.48 18.76
CA GLY A 305 4.24 12.63 18.25
C GLY A 305 5.49 13.42 17.88
N ALA A 306 5.34 14.55 17.17
CA ALA A 306 6.45 15.43 16.83
C ALA A 306 7.16 15.98 18.08
N PHE A 307 6.40 16.39 19.08
CA PHE A 307 6.94 16.89 20.35
C PHE A 307 7.66 15.79 21.15
N VAL A 308 7.12 14.56 21.21
CA VAL A 308 7.80 13.40 21.83
C VAL A 308 9.14 13.14 21.14
N LEU A 309 9.17 13.16 19.80
CA LEU A 309 10.41 12.95 19.05
C LEU A 309 11.46 14.03 19.37
N LEU A 310 11.03 15.27 19.56
CA LEU A 310 11.91 16.38 19.93
C LEU A 310 12.41 16.27 21.38
N ALA A 311 11.50 16.02 22.33
CA ALA A 311 11.81 15.94 23.76
C ALA A 311 12.66 14.72 24.12
N MET A 312 12.40 13.57 23.47
CA MET A 312 13.06 12.28 23.74
C MET A 312 14.17 11.95 22.72
N ARG A 313 14.75 12.95 22.04
CA ARG A 313 15.91 12.73 21.18
C ARG A 313 17.13 12.27 22.00
N ARG A 314 18.02 11.47 21.40
CA ARG A 314 19.28 11.03 22.04
C ARG A 314 20.11 12.23 22.50
N GLY A 315 20.61 12.20 23.73
CA GLY A 315 21.33 13.29 24.38
C GLY A 315 20.46 14.51 24.74
N GLY A 316 19.14 14.40 24.56
CA GLY A 316 18.18 15.47 24.78
C GLY A 316 17.67 15.58 26.23
N PRO A 317 16.80 16.57 26.50
CA PRO A 317 16.29 16.87 27.84
C PRO A 317 15.62 15.71 28.57
N GLY A 318 14.95 14.82 27.85
CA GLY A 318 14.29 13.63 28.42
C GLY A 318 15.22 12.56 28.98
N GLU A 319 16.45 12.48 28.47
CA GLU A 319 17.46 11.53 28.95
C GLU A 319 18.19 12.07 30.19
N LYS A 320 18.29 13.40 30.29
CA LYS A 320 19.00 14.11 31.37
C LYS A 320 18.12 14.43 32.58
N SER A 321 16.80 14.55 32.40
CA SER A 321 15.88 14.95 33.47
C SER A 321 14.82 13.87 33.76
N PRO A 322 14.80 13.27 34.97
CA PRO A 322 13.79 12.28 35.34
C PRO A 322 12.38 12.87 35.40
N LEU A 323 12.25 14.18 35.67
CA LEU A 323 10.98 14.89 35.65
C LEU A 323 10.38 14.95 34.25
N ILE A 324 11.16 15.32 33.24
CA ILE A 324 10.69 15.38 31.84
C ILE A 324 10.26 13.98 31.37
N ARG A 325 11.03 12.94 31.73
CA ARG A 325 10.66 11.56 31.44
C ARG A 325 9.33 11.15 32.07
N THR A 326 9.13 11.51 33.34
CA THR A 326 7.88 11.22 34.08
C THR A 326 6.69 11.96 33.46
N LEU A 327 6.86 13.24 33.11
CA LEU A 327 5.82 14.04 32.46
C LEU A 327 5.45 13.49 31.07
N VAL A 328 6.40 12.89 30.35
CA VAL A 328 6.10 12.21 29.09
C VAL A 328 5.35 10.91 29.32
N TYR A 329 5.72 10.10 30.33
CA TYR A 329 4.95 8.89 30.64
C TYR A 329 3.52 9.22 31.07
N LEU A 330 3.35 10.24 31.91
CA LEU A 330 2.03 10.73 32.31
C LEU A 330 1.22 11.17 31.08
N TRP A 331 1.83 11.93 30.18
CA TRP A 331 1.16 12.41 28.98
C TRP A 331 0.79 11.27 28.02
N VAL A 332 1.67 10.26 27.87
CA VAL A 332 1.36 9.06 27.09
C VAL A 332 0.18 8.30 27.71
N ALA A 333 0.14 8.16 29.04
CA ALA A 333 -0.98 7.53 29.72
C ALA A 333 -2.31 8.28 29.48
N GLN A 334 -2.29 9.62 29.55
CA GLN A 334 -3.47 10.43 29.22
C GLN A 334 -3.90 10.29 27.75
N ASN A 335 -2.95 10.15 26.82
CA ASN A 335 -3.28 9.89 25.41
C ASN A 335 -3.87 8.50 25.20
N VAL A 336 -3.39 7.48 25.91
CA VAL A 336 -4.01 6.13 25.89
C VAL A 336 -5.45 6.23 26.39
N TRP A 337 -5.70 6.95 27.47
CA TRP A 337 -7.06 7.18 27.97
C TRP A 337 -7.95 7.87 26.93
N LEU A 338 -7.44 8.92 26.28
CA LEU A 338 -8.15 9.63 25.21
C LEU A 338 -8.48 8.73 24.00
N VAL A 339 -7.58 7.81 23.63
CA VAL A 339 -7.88 6.79 22.60
C VAL A 339 -9.00 5.85 23.06
N VAL A 340 -9.00 5.41 24.32
CA VAL A 340 -10.09 4.60 24.88
C VAL A 340 -11.43 5.35 24.85
N SER A 341 -11.46 6.62 25.27
CA SER A 341 -12.66 7.47 25.17
C SER A 341 -13.15 7.64 23.72
N SER A 342 -12.21 7.74 22.77
CA SER A 342 -12.53 7.86 21.34
C SER A 342 -13.10 6.57 20.76
N LEU A 343 -12.59 5.40 21.18
CA LEU A 343 -13.16 4.10 20.83
C LEU A 343 -14.57 3.93 21.37
N LEU A 344 -14.83 4.32 22.61
CA LEU A 344 -16.18 4.31 23.18
C LEU A 344 -17.14 5.25 22.43
N ARG A 345 -16.66 6.44 22.02
CA ARG A 345 -17.46 7.35 21.17
C ARG A 345 -17.77 6.74 19.80
N LEU A 346 -16.80 6.04 19.21
CA LEU A 346 -17.00 5.34 17.95
C LEU A 346 -18.03 4.21 18.10
N ASP A 347 -17.99 3.47 19.21
CA ASP A 347 -18.94 2.40 19.53
C ASP A 347 -20.37 2.93 19.63
N LEU A 348 -20.60 4.00 20.40
CA LEU A 348 -21.90 4.70 20.45
C LEU A 348 -22.35 5.22 19.07
N TYR A 349 -21.41 5.65 18.23
CA TYR A 349 -21.72 6.08 16.87
C TYR A 349 -22.16 4.89 15.99
N VAL A 350 -21.50 3.74 16.11
CA VAL A 350 -21.89 2.50 15.42
C VAL A 350 -23.25 2.01 15.92
N GLU A 351 -23.51 2.07 17.23
CA GLU A 351 -24.80 1.69 17.81
C GLU A 351 -25.96 2.53 17.22
N ALA A 352 -25.76 3.84 17.07
CA ALA A 352 -26.80 4.74 16.58
C ALA A 352 -27.00 4.74 15.05
N TYR A 353 -25.95 4.47 14.26
CA TYR A 353 -25.97 4.64 12.79
C TYR A 353 -25.44 3.45 11.99
N GLY A 354 -25.11 2.35 12.65
CA GLY A 354 -24.51 1.17 12.02
C GLY A 354 -23.03 1.33 11.69
N LEU A 355 -22.43 0.25 11.19
CA LEU A 355 -21.03 0.17 10.82
C LEU A 355 -20.82 0.67 9.38
N THR A 356 -19.70 1.36 9.17
CA THR A 356 -19.24 1.79 7.84
C THR A 356 -17.75 1.57 7.69
N GLU A 357 -17.26 1.61 6.45
CA GLU A 357 -15.82 1.49 6.14
C GLU A 357 -14.99 2.54 6.90
N MET A 358 -15.45 3.78 6.96
CA MET A 358 -14.75 4.86 7.66
C MET A 358 -14.71 4.65 9.18
N ARG A 359 -15.74 4.03 9.77
CA ARG A 359 -15.76 3.70 11.21
C ARG A 359 -14.79 2.55 11.50
N ILE A 360 -14.73 1.53 10.66
CA ILE A 360 -13.71 0.46 10.77
C ILE A 360 -12.30 1.03 10.61
N ALA A 361 -12.08 1.85 9.58
CA ALA A 361 -10.79 2.50 9.36
C ALA A 361 -10.37 3.38 10.54
N ALA A 362 -11.29 4.15 11.12
CA ALA A 362 -11.05 4.93 12.33
C ALA A 362 -10.67 4.03 13.53
N GLY A 363 -11.35 2.90 13.73
CA GLY A 363 -11.02 1.91 14.74
C GLY A 363 -9.61 1.33 14.59
N VAL A 364 -9.27 0.89 13.36
CA VAL A 364 -7.92 0.38 13.02
C VAL A 364 -6.87 1.47 13.27
N TRP A 365 -7.13 2.71 12.84
CA TRP A 365 -6.25 3.85 13.05
C TRP A 365 -6.02 4.15 14.54
N MET A 366 -7.08 4.17 15.35
CA MET A 366 -6.97 4.35 16.80
C MET A 366 -6.17 3.22 17.45
N GLY A 367 -6.32 1.97 16.98
CA GLY A 367 -5.48 0.85 17.39
C GLY A 367 -4.00 1.06 17.06
N LEU A 368 -3.69 1.55 15.84
CA LEU A 368 -2.32 1.89 15.45
C LEU A 368 -1.72 3.00 16.32
N VAL A 369 -2.50 4.04 16.66
CA VAL A 369 -2.07 5.10 17.58
C VAL A 369 -1.78 4.53 18.96
N ALA A 370 -2.64 3.67 19.49
CA ALA A 370 -2.42 3.01 20.79
C ALA A 370 -1.11 2.20 20.80
N VAL A 371 -0.87 1.40 19.75
CA VAL A 371 0.40 0.66 19.60
C VAL A 371 1.59 1.61 19.48
N GLY A 372 1.46 2.72 18.74
CA GLY A 372 2.49 3.75 18.62
C GLY A 372 2.86 4.39 19.97
N LEU A 373 1.87 4.66 20.82
CA LEU A 373 2.07 5.13 22.20
C LEU A 373 2.81 4.11 23.06
N VAL A 374 2.47 2.82 22.96
CA VAL A 374 3.19 1.73 23.63
C VAL A 374 4.63 1.64 23.12
N LEU A 375 4.86 1.78 21.81
CA LEU A 375 6.19 1.80 21.22
C LEU A 375 7.02 3.00 21.69
N ILE A 376 6.42 4.15 21.99
CA ILE A 376 7.11 5.29 22.63
C ILE A 376 7.61 4.88 24.02
N VAL A 377 6.76 4.25 24.84
CA VAL A 377 7.17 3.75 26.16
C VAL A 377 8.30 2.74 26.03
N GLY A 378 8.15 1.76 25.14
CA GLY A 378 9.17 0.74 24.85
C GLY A 378 10.48 1.35 24.35
N LYS A 379 10.41 2.38 23.50
CA LYS A 379 11.59 3.13 23.03
C LYS A 379 12.35 3.78 24.20
N ILE A 380 11.63 4.46 25.10
CA ILE A 380 12.25 5.13 26.26
C ILE A 380 12.84 4.09 27.22
N ALA A 381 12.09 3.04 27.54
CA ALA A 381 12.52 1.98 28.45
C ALA A 381 13.75 1.22 27.93
N ALA A 382 13.81 0.97 26.62
CA ALA A 382 14.89 0.22 25.97
C ALA A 382 16.01 1.10 25.36
N GLY A 383 16.00 2.42 25.60
CA GLY A 383 17.03 3.34 25.10
C GLY A 383 17.16 3.40 23.57
N ARG A 384 16.07 3.13 22.83
CA ARG A 384 16.08 3.05 21.35
C ARG A 384 16.09 4.44 20.71
N SER A 385 16.55 4.52 19.47
CA SER A 385 16.58 5.78 18.72
C SER A 385 15.19 6.21 18.25
N ASN A 386 15.04 7.48 17.86
CA ASN A 386 13.84 7.95 17.16
C ASN A 386 13.64 7.24 15.82
N ARG A 387 14.74 6.89 15.12
CA ARG A 387 14.68 6.16 13.85
C ARG A 387 14.10 4.76 14.04
N TRP A 388 14.46 4.08 15.14
CA TRP A 388 13.84 2.81 15.52
C TRP A 388 12.33 2.93 15.69
N LEU A 389 11.87 3.97 16.39
CA LEU A 389 10.43 4.18 16.64
C LEU A 389 9.67 4.37 15.32
N VAL A 390 10.22 5.16 14.38
CA VAL A 390 9.62 5.36 13.05
C VAL A 390 9.53 4.05 12.29
N MET A 391 10.61 3.26 12.26
CA MET A 391 10.63 1.97 11.56
C MET A 391 9.70 0.93 12.22
N ALA A 392 9.61 0.92 13.56
CA ALA A 392 8.69 0.04 14.29
C ALA A 392 7.22 0.41 14.00
N ASN A 393 6.86 1.69 14.01
CA ASN A 393 5.51 2.13 13.62
C ASN A 393 5.20 1.79 12.16
N LEU A 394 6.16 1.97 11.24
CA LEU A 394 5.98 1.59 9.84
C LEU A 394 5.77 0.07 9.72
N ALA A 395 6.52 -0.75 10.45
CA ALA A 395 6.33 -2.21 10.46
C ALA A 395 4.95 -2.62 10.99
N VAL A 396 4.47 -1.97 12.07
CA VAL A 396 3.13 -2.21 12.61
C VAL A 396 2.04 -1.78 11.63
N LEU A 397 2.19 -0.62 10.97
CA LEU A 397 1.27 -0.16 9.93
C LEU A 397 1.20 -1.17 8.78
N MET A 398 2.35 -1.63 8.28
CA MET A 398 2.43 -2.63 7.21
C MET A 398 1.76 -3.95 7.61
N LEU A 399 1.98 -4.40 8.85
CA LEU A 399 1.35 -5.61 9.38
C LEU A 399 -0.18 -5.47 9.50
N ALA A 400 -0.66 -4.32 9.97
CA ALA A 400 -2.09 -4.05 10.08
C ALA A 400 -2.77 -4.02 8.69
N LEU A 401 -2.16 -3.33 7.73
CA LEU A 401 -2.68 -3.29 6.35
C LEU A 401 -2.68 -4.68 5.70
N TRP A 402 -1.61 -5.47 5.93
CA TRP A 402 -1.55 -6.86 5.46
C TRP A 402 -2.66 -7.72 6.08
N GLY A 403 -2.90 -7.59 7.39
CA GLY A 403 -3.96 -8.32 8.08
C GLY A 403 -5.36 -7.95 7.58
N VAL A 404 -5.63 -6.66 7.39
CA VAL A 404 -6.91 -6.16 6.86
C VAL A 404 -7.15 -6.65 5.43
N ALA A 405 -6.11 -6.86 4.63
CA ALA A 405 -6.25 -7.36 3.27
C ALA A 405 -6.88 -8.77 3.18
N PHE A 406 -6.85 -9.56 4.25
CA PHE A 406 -7.52 -10.86 4.30
C PHE A 406 -8.98 -10.80 4.78
N ILE A 407 -9.42 -9.63 5.25
CA ILE A 407 -10.76 -9.44 5.78
C ILE A 407 -11.66 -8.96 4.64
N ASP A 408 -12.80 -9.63 4.45
CA ASP A 408 -13.88 -9.15 3.61
C ASP A 408 -14.66 -8.06 4.37
N VAL A 409 -14.07 -6.86 4.42
CA VAL A 409 -14.62 -5.70 5.14
C VAL A 409 -16.05 -5.37 4.66
N PRO A 410 -16.36 -5.37 3.35
CA PRO A 410 -17.73 -5.15 2.88
C PRO A 410 -18.73 -6.21 3.38
N ALA A 411 -18.37 -7.50 3.34
CA ALA A 411 -19.22 -8.57 3.86
C ALA A 411 -19.38 -8.49 5.38
N LEU A 412 -18.32 -8.11 6.12
CA LEU A 412 -18.35 -7.89 7.57
C LEU A 412 -19.33 -6.77 7.93
N ILE A 413 -19.24 -5.62 7.24
CA ILE A 413 -20.16 -4.49 7.41
C ILE A 413 -21.59 -4.94 7.15
N ALA A 414 -21.80 -5.67 6.04
CA ALA A 414 -23.12 -6.09 5.65
C ALA A 414 -23.78 -7.02 6.68
N ARG A 415 -23.05 -8.03 7.15
CA ARG A 415 -23.51 -8.92 8.21
C ARG A 415 -23.79 -8.20 9.51
N PHE A 416 -22.86 -7.35 9.96
CA PHE A 416 -23.01 -6.61 11.21
C PHE A 416 -24.25 -5.72 11.19
N ASN A 417 -24.45 -4.95 10.12
CA ASN A 417 -25.58 -4.03 10.00
C ASN A 417 -26.93 -4.76 9.90
N VAL A 418 -26.98 -5.94 9.27
CA VAL A 418 -28.18 -6.78 9.27
C VAL A 418 -28.48 -7.31 10.67
N GLU A 419 -27.48 -7.86 11.36
CA GLU A 419 -27.65 -8.43 12.70
C GLU A 419 -28.11 -7.40 13.74
N HIS A 420 -27.64 -6.15 13.62
CA HIS A 420 -27.97 -5.06 14.55
C HIS A 420 -29.06 -4.11 14.02
N SER A 421 -29.74 -4.48 12.93
CA SER A 421 -30.83 -3.68 12.39
C SER A 421 -32.09 -3.79 13.25
N ARG A 422 -32.91 -2.73 13.27
CA ARG A 422 -34.20 -2.72 13.95
C ARG A 422 -35.12 -3.85 13.48
N GLU A 423 -35.07 -4.15 12.20
CA GLU A 423 -35.90 -5.16 11.56
C GLU A 423 -35.60 -6.59 12.05
N VAL A 424 -34.35 -6.85 12.48
CA VAL A 424 -33.90 -8.16 12.98
C VAL A 424 -33.85 -8.19 14.51
N ALA A 425 -33.20 -7.20 15.14
CA ALA A 425 -32.97 -7.16 16.58
C ALA A 425 -34.11 -6.51 17.37
N GLY A 426 -35.05 -5.81 16.71
CA GLY A 426 -36.13 -5.05 17.35
C GLY A 426 -35.71 -3.68 17.89
N SER A 427 -34.40 -3.40 17.93
CA SER A 427 -33.80 -2.13 18.35
C SER A 427 -32.67 -1.74 17.40
N GLY A 428 -32.26 -0.47 17.43
CA GLY A 428 -31.16 0.04 16.60
C GLY A 428 -31.63 0.79 15.33
N PRO A 429 -30.68 1.10 14.43
CA PRO A 429 -30.97 1.79 13.18
C PRO A 429 -31.76 0.88 12.23
N ALA A 430 -32.61 1.49 11.40
CA ALA A 430 -33.23 0.77 10.30
C ALA A 430 -32.16 0.32 9.30
N VAL A 431 -32.35 -0.86 8.72
CA VAL A 431 -31.42 -1.37 7.72
C VAL A 431 -31.40 -0.47 6.48
N ASP A 432 -30.21 -0.11 6.00
CA ASP A 432 -30.04 0.58 4.72
C ASP A 432 -29.71 -0.44 3.63
N THR A 433 -30.73 -0.87 2.89
CA THR A 433 -30.58 -1.86 1.81
C THR A 433 -29.76 -1.34 0.63
N TYR A 434 -29.74 -0.02 0.40
CA TYR A 434 -28.93 0.58 -0.66
C TYR A 434 -27.46 0.60 -0.27
N TYR A 435 -27.15 0.97 0.97
CA TYR A 435 -25.78 0.92 1.49
C TYR A 435 -25.24 -0.51 1.49
N LEU A 436 -26.04 -1.50 1.93
CA LEU A 436 -25.71 -2.92 1.84
C LEU A 436 -25.44 -3.36 0.39
N ALA A 437 -26.28 -2.95 -0.55
CA ALA A 437 -26.08 -3.27 -1.96
C ALA A 437 -24.80 -2.63 -2.54
N GLY A 438 -24.43 -1.44 -2.05
CA GLY A 438 -23.20 -0.74 -2.40
C GLY A 438 -21.93 -1.49 -1.97
N GLN A 439 -22.00 -2.38 -0.99
CA GLN A 439 -20.88 -3.23 -0.55
C GLN A 439 -20.49 -4.32 -1.58
N GLY A 440 -21.33 -4.55 -2.61
CA GLY A 440 -21.07 -5.49 -3.68
C GLY A 440 -21.48 -6.94 -3.38
N ALA A 441 -20.97 -7.89 -4.16
CA ALA A 441 -21.44 -9.29 -4.15
C ALA A 441 -21.20 -10.02 -2.80
N GLY A 442 -20.23 -9.56 -2.00
CA GLY A 442 -19.98 -10.08 -0.65
C GLY A 442 -21.15 -9.86 0.33
N ALA A 443 -22.08 -8.93 0.03
CA ALA A 443 -23.25 -8.68 0.85
C ALA A 443 -24.41 -9.67 0.63
N ILE A 444 -24.37 -10.52 -0.42
CA ILE A 444 -25.46 -11.45 -0.75
C ILE A 444 -25.85 -12.35 0.45
N PRO A 445 -24.91 -12.99 1.18
CA PRO A 445 -25.25 -13.79 2.35
C PRO A 445 -25.94 -12.97 3.46
N ALA A 446 -25.57 -11.70 3.63
CA ALA A 446 -26.20 -10.82 4.61
C ALA A 446 -27.65 -10.48 4.22
N PHE A 447 -27.93 -10.27 2.92
CA PHE A 447 -29.31 -10.11 2.45
C PHE A 447 -30.15 -11.37 2.67
N ASP A 448 -29.59 -12.56 2.42
CA ASP A 448 -30.30 -13.82 2.65
C ASP A 448 -30.58 -14.03 4.15
N GLN A 449 -29.63 -13.67 5.02
CA GLN A 449 -29.83 -13.64 6.47
C GLN A 449 -30.97 -12.69 6.83
N PHE A 450 -30.93 -11.45 6.33
CA PHE A 450 -31.97 -10.45 6.56
C PHE A 450 -33.36 -10.97 6.19
N LEU A 451 -33.52 -11.55 4.99
CA LEU A 451 -34.80 -12.07 4.52
C LEU A 451 -35.35 -13.23 5.37
N ARG A 452 -34.48 -13.97 6.06
CA ARG A 452 -34.86 -15.08 6.95
C ARG A 452 -35.16 -14.62 8.37
N THR A 453 -34.50 -13.57 8.86
CA THR A 453 -34.51 -13.21 10.29
C THR A 453 -35.22 -11.90 10.60
N ALA A 454 -35.55 -11.09 9.59
CA ALA A 454 -36.14 -9.76 9.78
C ALA A 454 -37.64 -9.81 10.16
N LYS A 455 -37.92 -10.27 11.38
CA LYS A 455 -39.28 -10.44 11.94
C LYS A 455 -40.06 -9.13 12.03
N PHE A 456 -39.37 -8.01 12.22
CA PHE A 456 -39.98 -6.69 12.40
C PHE A 456 -39.98 -5.85 11.10
N ALA A 457 -39.51 -6.41 9.97
CA ALA A 457 -39.48 -5.69 8.72
C ALA A 457 -40.87 -5.49 8.10
N ALA A 458 -41.09 -4.31 7.51
CA ALA A 458 -42.22 -4.08 6.63
C ALA A 458 -42.10 -4.91 5.34
N PRO A 459 -43.21 -5.33 4.72
CA PRO A 459 -43.19 -6.08 3.45
C PRO A 459 -42.41 -5.37 2.34
N GLU A 460 -42.45 -4.04 2.29
CA GLU A 460 -41.72 -3.22 1.32
C GLU A 460 -40.20 -3.32 1.52
N THR A 461 -39.72 -3.32 2.77
CA THR A 461 -38.29 -3.48 3.09
C THR A 461 -37.78 -4.86 2.70
N LEU A 462 -38.57 -5.91 2.96
CA LEU A 462 -38.26 -7.28 2.53
C LEU A 462 -38.22 -7.39 1.00
N ALA A 463 -39.18 -6.78 0.29
CA ALA A 463 -39.19 -6.75 -1.17
C ALA A 463 -37.98 -5.98 -1.75
N SER A 464 -37.62 -4.85 -1.13
CA SER A 464 -36.43 -4.08 -1.49
C SER A 464 -35.15 -4.90 -1.30
N ALA A 465 -34.99 -5.55 -0.14
CA ALA A 465 -33.85 -6.42 0.14
C ALA A 465 -33.75 -7.61 -0.85
N ALA A 466 -34.86 -8.28 -1.14
CA ALA A 466 -34.90 -9.37 -2.12
C ALA A 466 -34.54 -8.89 -3.55
N LYS A 467 -35.00 -7.70 -3.94
CA LYS A 467 -34.64 -7.09 -5.22
C LYS A 467 -33.15 -6.76 -5.28
N MET A 468 -32.57 -6.14 -4.24
CA MET A 468 -31.15 -5.81 -4.19
C MET A 468 -30.28 -7.07 -4.22
N ARG A 469 -30.64 -8.09 -3.44
CA ARG A 469 -29.99 -9.39 -3.43
C ARG A 469 -29.98 -10.02 -4.83
N THR A 470 -31.14 -10.09 -5.49
CA THR A 470 -31.26 -10.67 -6.82
C THR A 470 -30.46 -9.88 -7.85
N MET A 471 -30.52 -8.55 -7.80
CA MET A 471 -29.71 -7.68 -8.65
C MET A 471 -28.21 -7.95 -8.52
N LEU A 472 -27.69 -8.14 -7.29
CA LEU A 472 -26.28 -8.47 -7.07
C LEU A 472 -25.91 -9.85 -7.62
N ALA A 473 -26.77 -10.86 -7.39
CA ALA A 473 -26.57 -12.21 -7.91
C ALA A 473 -26.58 -12.23 -9.45
N ASP A 474 -27.50 -11.48 -10.07
CA ASP A 474 -27.62 -11.42 -11.53
C ASP A 474 -26.46 -10.65 -12.16
N ARG A 475 -25.98 -9.56 -11.55
CA ARG A 475 -24.74 -8.88 -11.99
C ARG A 475 -23.55 -9.83 -11.99
N LEU A 476 -23.40 -10.64 -10.94
CA LEU A 476 -22.32 -11.62 -10.86
C LEU A 476 -22.45 -12.70 -11.95
N ARG A 477 -23.66 -13.21 -12.19
CA ARG A 477 -23.93 -14.17 -13.27
C ARG A 477 -23.70 -13.60 -14.66
N GLN A 478 -24.12 -12.35 -14.90
CA GLN A 478 -23.90 -11.64 -16.15
C GLN A 478 -22.41 -11.47 -16.42
N ARG A 479 -21.65 -11.01 -15.42
CA ARG A 479 -20.18 -10.92 -15.50
C ARG A 479 -19.55 -12.27 -15.86
N ASP A 480 -19.94 -13.33 -15.14
CA ASP A 480 -19.42 -14.68 -15.38
C ASP A 480 -19.88 -15.28 -16.74
N ALA A 481 -20.97 -14.79 -17.33
CA ALA A 481 -21.44 -15.20 -18.66
C ALA A 481 -20.74 -14.45 -19.80
N GLU A 482 -20.49 -13.14 -19.63
CA GLU A 482 -19.77 -12.31 -20.60
C GLU A 482 -18.28 -12.66 -20.65
N ALA A 483 -17.69 -12.92 -19.48
CA ALA A 483 -16.29 -13.29 -19.31
C ALA A 483 -16.18 -14.48 -18.36
N PRO A 484 -16.23 -15.72 -18.88
CA PRO A 484 -16.08 -16.91 -18.06
C PRO A 484 -14.82 -16.83 -17.20
N PRO A 485 -14.90 -17.16 -15.89
CA PRO A 485 -13.77 -17.04 -15.00
C PRO A 485 -12.62 -17.92 -15.48
N VAL A 486 -11.58 -17.28 -15.97
CA VAL A 486 -10.30 -17.90 -16.26
C VAL A 486 -9.48 -17.99 -14.98
N TRP A 487 -8.50 -18.89 -14.94
CA TRP A 487 -7.70 -19.09 -13.73
C TRP A 487 -6.90 -17.84 -13.33
N GLN A 488 -6.57 -16.92 -14.26
CA GLN A 488 -5.81 -15.70 -13.99
C GLN A 488 -6.59 -14.69 -13.11
N SER A 489 -7.89 -14.55 -13.34
CA SER A 489 -8.77 -13.65 -12.60
C SER A 489 -9.35 -14.29 -11.34
N TRP A 490 -8.95 -15.51 -11.02
CA TRP A 490 -9.44 -16.22 -9.86
C TRP A 490 -9.06 -15.50 -8.56
N THR A 491 -10.03 -15.38 -7.67
CA THR A 491 -9.84 -14.96 -6.27
C THR A 491 -10.63 -15.88 -5.34
N TRP A 492 -10.14 -16.02 -4.11
CA TRP A 492 -10.80 -16.82 -3.08
C TRP A 492 -12.15 -16.20 -2.71
N ARG A 493 -12.23 -14.87 -2.61
CA ARG A 493 -13.48 -14.16 -2.27
C ARG A 493 -14.59 -14.43 -3.27
N ASP A 494 -14.33 -14.31 -4.57
CA ASP A 494 -15.33 -14.60 -5.60
C ASP A 494 -15.76 -16.07 -5.57
N THR A 495 -14.82 -16.98 -5.33
CA THR A 495 -15.11 -18.42 -5.22
C THR A 495 -16.07 -18.72 -4.06
N ARG A 496 -15.88 -18.07 -2.90
CA ARG A 496 -16.80 -18.22 -1.75
C ARG A 496 -18.20 -17.74 -2.09
N VAL A 497 -18.33 -16.58 -2.75
CA VAL A 497 -19.65 -16.03 -3.14
C VAL A 497 -20.33 -16.91 -4.18
N ARG A 498 -19.59 -17.42 -5.17
CA ARG A 498 -20.12 -18.36 -6.17
C ARG A 498 -20.57 -19.68 -5.53
N ALA A 499 -19.75 -20.26 -4.66
CA ALA A 499 -20.09 -21.49 -3.94
C ALA A 499 -21.35 -21.29 -3.09
N TYR A 500 -21.49 -20.13 -2.44
CA TYR A 500 -22.69 -19.77 -1.70
C TYR A 500 -23.92 -19.71 -2.61
N LEU A 501 -23.85 -18.99 -3.73
CA LEU A 501 -24.96 -18.88 -4.70
C LEU A 501 -25.33 -20.20 -5.39
N ALA A 502 -24.39 -21.13 -5.53
CA ALA A 502 -24.69 -22.48 -6.03
C ALA A 502 -25.63 -23.24 -5.08
N THR A 503 -25.53 -23.01 -3.77
CA THR A 503 -26.43 -23.59 -2.76
C THR A 503 -27.69 -22.78 -2.51
N GLN A 504 -27.63 -21.46 -2.71
CA GLN A 504 -28.73 -20.51 -2.50
C GLN A 504 -28.97 -19.71 -3.78
N PRO A 505 -29.52 -20.30 -4.85
CA PRO A 505 -29.62 -19.64 -6.15
C PRO A 505 -30.60 -18.46 -6.13
N PHE A 506 -31.69 -18.57 -5.37
CA PHE A 506 -32.76 -17.57 -5.31
C PHE A 506 -32.82 -16.89 -3.95
N ALA A 507 -33.38 -15.69 -3.91
CA ALA A 507 -33.66 -15.01 -2.66
C ALA A 507 -34.62 -15.87 -1.82
N PRO A 508 -34.41 -16.01 -0.49
CA PRO A 508 -35.35 -16.69 0.38
C PRO A 508 -36.75 -16.07 0.30
N ASP A 509 -37.78 -16.91 0.34
CA ASP A 509 -39.16 -16.44 0.40
C ASP A 509 -39.41 -15.71 1.73
N ALA A 510 -39.58 -14.39 1.66
CA ALA A 510 -39.87 -13.54 2.82
C ALA A 510 -41.17 -13.95 3.55
N ALA A 511 -42.08 -14.65 2.87
CA ALA A 511 -43.33 -15.15 3.44
C ALA A 511 -43.14 -16.33 4.41
N ALA A 512 -42.04 -17.08 4.31
CA ALA A 512 -41.76 -18.22 5.18
C ALA A 512 -41.21 -17.81 6.56
N ALA A 513 -40.69 -16.58 6.70
CA ALA A 513 -40.09 -16.09 7.96
C ALA A 513 -41.13 -15.66 9.03
N LYS A 514 -42.42 -15.69 8.70
CA LYS A 514 -43.53 -15.31 9.61
C LYS A 514 -44.18 -16.48 10.35
N ASN A 515 -43.76 -17.72 10.08
CA ASN A 515 -44.29 -18.92 10.75
C ASN A 515 -43.32 -19.46 11.80
#